data_AF-A0A9W8L8B7-F1
#
_entry.id   AF-A0A9W8L8B7-F1
#
_cell.length_a   1.000
_cell.length_b   1.000
_cell.length_c   1.000
_cell.angle_alpha   90.00
_cell.angle_beta   90.00
_cell.angle_gamma   90.00
#
_symmetry.space_group_name_H-M   'P 1'
#
loop_
_entity.id
_entity.type
_entity.pdbx_description
1 polymer ?
#
loop_
_entity_poly.entity_id
_entity_poly.type
_entity_poly.pdbx_seq_one_letter_code
_entity_poly.pdbx_strand_id
1 'polypeptide(L)'
;MDKLLDGIQSQTISLCTFDTIPSFLNIPFYFYYGNDANDPGFMPAEKLRELFYTALLDFPILVGHLEADGSGHAKAVVDPGNLNVPEFLESQSSAHFRDIQAAKFSWDALPGVVATVGAITTVGVGGVIKFANVHV
;
A
#
# COMPACT_ATOMS: atom_id res chain seq x y z
N MET A 1 -14.04 4.60 0.09
CA MET A 1 -14.46 3.25 -0.35
C MET A 1 -15.55 3.34 -1.41
N ASP A 2 -16.68 4.00 -1.14
CA ASP A 2 -17.82 4.07 -2.07
C ASP A 2 -17.44 4.59 -3.46
N LYS A 3 -16.66 5.69 -3.52
CA LYS A 3 -16.13 6.22 -4.80
C LYS A 3 -15.29 5.21 -5.59
N LEU A 4 -14.55 4.35 -4.91
CA LEU A 4 -13.75 3.30 -5.55
C LEU A 4 -14.69 2.24 -6.15
N LEU A 5 -15.68 1.79 -5.38
CA LEU A 5 -16.65 0.78 -5.83
C LEU A 5 -17.47 1.25 -7.03
N ASP A 6 -17.86 2.52 -7.04
CA ASP A 6 -18.66 3.10 -8.13
C ASP A 6 -17.84 3.33 -9.42
N GLY A 7 -16.54 3.61 -9.28
CA GLY A 7 -15.68 4.01 -10.40
C GLY A 7 -14.80 2.92 -10.99
N ILE A 8 -14.56 1.83 -10.25
CA ILE A 8 -13.63 0.77 -10.66
C ILE A 8 -14.27 -0.13 -11.72
N GLN A 9 -13.50 -0.42 -12.77
CA GLN A 9 -13.94 -1.29 -13.86
C GLN A 9 -13.24 -2.64 -13.82
N SER A 10 -13.97 -3.67 -14.24
CA SER A 10 -13.40 -5.00 -14.44
C SER A 10 -12.32 -4.95 -15.52
N GLN A 11 -11.15 -5.50 -15.21
CA GLN A 11 -10.05 -5.59 -16.18
C GLN A 11 -9.08 -6.70 -15.81
N THR A 12 -8.36 -7.19 -16.81
CA THR A 12 -7.26 -8.13 -16.65
C THR A 12 -6.00 -7.50 -17.19
N ILE A 13 -4.97 -7.45 -16.36
CA ILE A 13 -3.67 -6.86 -16.69
C ILE A 13 -2.66 -8.00 -16.75
N SER A 14 -2.15 -8.30 -17.93
CA SER A 14 -1.11 -9.31 -18.12
C SER A 14 0.19 -8.82 -17.52
N LEU A 15 0.83 -9.65 -16.68
CA LEU A 15 2.16 -9.39 -16.15
C LEU A 15 3.18 -10.05 -17.07
N CYS A 16 4.25 -9.34 -17.40
CA CYS A 16 5.33 -9.91 -18.20
C CYS A 16 6.26 -10.74 -17.33
N THR A 17 7.15 -11.51 -17.94
CA THR A 17 8.11 -12.35 -17.21
C THR A 17 9.00 -11.55 -16.24
N PHE A 18 9.28 -10.27 -16.55
CA PHE A 18 10.03 -9.40 -15.65
C PHE A 18 9.26 -8.98 -14.40
N ASP A 19 7.92 -9.02 -14.43
CA ASP A 19 7.06 -8.72 -13.28
C ASP A 19 6.95 -9.92 -12.33
N THR A 20 7.11 -11.15 -12.83
CA THR A 20 7.10 -12.37 -12.03
C THR A 20 8.34 -12.50 -11.13
N ILE A 21 9.47 -11.94 -11.55
CA ILE A 21 10.72 -12.01 -10.74
C ILE A 21 10.58 -11.25 -9.41
N PRO A 22 10.12 -9.98 -9.37
CA PRO A 22 9.92 -9.24 -8.13
C PRO A 22 8.65 -9.66 -7.37
N SER A 23 7.78 -10.52 -7.90
CA SER A 23 6.53 -10.87 -7.20
C SER A 23 6.74 -11.57 -5.85
N PHE A 24 7.96 -12.06 -5.59
CA PHE A 24 8.34 -12.68 -4.32
C PHE A 24 8.91 -11.69 -3.29
N LEU A 25 9.09 -10.42 -3.67
CA LEU A 25 9.69 -9.39 -2.84
C LEU A 25 8.70 -8.26 -2.59
N ASN A 26 8.65 -7.79 -1.35
CA ASN A 26 8.03 -6.51 -1.03
C ASN A 26 9.08 -5.40 -1.14
N ILE A 27 8.68 -4.28 -1.72
CA ILE A 27 9.51 -3.07 -1.82
C ILE A 27 8.92 -2.02 -0.88
N PRO A 28 9.47 -1.85 0.34
CA PRO A 28 8.91 -0.90 1.28
C PRO A 28 9.40 0.53 0.97
N PHE A 29 8.49 1.48 1.08
CA PHE A 29 8.79 2.91 0.97
C PHE A 29 8.37 3.63 2.25
N TYR A 30 9.23 4.52 2.74
CA TYR A 30 8.97 5.35 3.91
C TYR A 30 9.10 6.81 3.53
N PHE A 31 8.05 7.58 3.85
CA PHE A 31 7.99 9.00 3.58
C PHE A 31 7.80 9.73 4.91
N TYR A 32 8.69 10.68 5.19
CA TYR A 32 8.67 11.47 6.42
C TYR A 32 8.24 12.90 6.10
N TYR A 33 7.22 13.38 6.80
CA TYR A 33 6.70 14.73 6.63
C TYR A 33 6.76 15.46 7.98
N GLY A 34 7.42 16.62 8.02
CA GLY A 34 7.53 17.47 9.21
C GLY A 34 6.45 18.55 9.24
N ASN A 35 5.90 18.82 10.43
CA ASN A 35 4.94 19.90 10.66
C ASN A 35 5.64 21.15 11.24
N ASP A 36 6.45 21.83 10.43
CA ASP A 36 7.25 22.97 10.90
C ASP A 36 6.41 24.18 11.35
N ALA A 37 5.19 24.31 10.82
CA ALA A 37 4.27 25.40 11.14
C ALA A 37 3.39 25.12 12.37
N ASN A 38 3.48 23.94 12.99
CA ASN A 38 2.54 23.45 14.00
C ASN A 38 1.07 23.58 13.54
N ASP A 39 0.82 23.30 12.26
CA ASP A 39 -0.52 23.35 11.69
C ASP A 39 -1.36 22.20 12.29
N PRO A 40 -2.46 22.50 13.01
CA PRO A 40 -3.35 21.46 13.54
C PRO A 40 -4.04 20.65 12.44
N GLY A 41 -4.08 21.15 11.20
CA GLY A 41 -4.59 20.46 10.01
C GLY A 41 -3.53 19.67 9.24
N PHE A 42 -2.32 19.49 9.78
CA PHE A 42 -1.26 18.74 9.13
C PHE A 42 -1.64 17.26 8.98
N MET A 43 -1.66 16.76 7.74
CA MET A 43 -1.98 15.37 7.39
C MET A 43 -3.30 14.85 7.99
N PRO A 44 -4.46 15.43 7.59
CA PRO A 44 -5.74 15.01 8.14
C PRO A 44 -6.11 13.60 7.66
N ALA A 45 -6.19 12.67 8.60
CA ALA A 45 -6.37 11.24 8.36
C ALA A 45 -7.53 10.87 7.43
N GLU A 46 -8.73 11.40 7.70
CA GLU A 46 -9.92 11.09 6.90
C GLU A 46 -9.77 11.54 5.45
N LYS A 47 -9.14 12.69 5.23
CA LYS A 47 -8.88 13.20 3.88
C LYS A 47 -7.82 12.37 3.17
N LEU A 48 -6.77 11.94 3.87
CA LEU A 48 -5.76 11.04 3.31
C LEU A 48 -6.39 9.70 2.90
N ARG A 49 -7.24 9.12 3.76
CA ARG A 49 -7.97 7.89 3.47
C ARG A 49 -8.91 8.05 2.27
N GLU A 50 -9.67 9.15 2.19
CA GLU A 50 -10.54 9.42 1.05
C GLU A 50 -9.75 9.55 -0.26
N LEU A 51 -8.67 10.33 -0.24
CA LEU A 51 -7.83 10.55 -1.41
C LEU A 51 -7.08 9.27 -1.80
N PHE A 52 -6.70 8.43 -0.85
CA PHE A 52 -6.12 7.13 -1.11
C PHE A 52 -7.05 6.25 -1.94
N TYR A 53 -8.32 6.09 -1.52
CA TYR A 53 -9.29 5.32 -2.29
C TYR A 53 -9.60 5.95 -3.65
N THR A 54 -9.52 7.27 -3.76
CA THR A 54 -9.69 7.97 -5.04
C THR A 54 -8.51 7.67 -5.97
N ALA A 55 -7.28 7.70 -5.47
CA ALA A 55 -6.08 7.40 -6.25
C ALA A 55 -6.08 5.96 -6.77
N LEU A 56 -6.69 5.00 -6.05
CA LEU A 56 -6.81 3.61 -6.52
C LEU A 56 -7.64 3.49 -7.80
N LEU A 57 -8.49 4.47 -8.15
CA LEU A 57 -9.19 4.51 -9.43
C LEU A 57 -8.21 4.71 -10.60
N ASP A 58 -7.14 5.48 -10.40
CA ASP A 58 -6.10 5.73 -11.40
C ASP A 58 -5.09 4.57 -11.50
N PHE A 59 -5.02 3.73 -10.45
CA PHE A 59 -4.13 2.55 -10.40
C PHE A 59 -4.89 1.24 -10.09
N PRO A 60 -5.79 0.78 -10.98
CA PRO A 60 -6.64 -0.39 -10.74
C PRO A 60 -5.90 -1.69 -10.41
N ILE A 61 -4.67 -1.86 -10.92
CA ILE A 61 -3.84 -3.03 -10.64
C ILE A 61 -3.67 -3.28 -9.13
N LEU A 62 -3.64 -2.20 -8.32
CA LEU A 62 -3.42 -2.28 -6.88
C LEU A 62 -4.58 -2.89 -6.11
N VAL A 63 -5.78 -2.94 -6.71
CA VAL A 63 -6.98 -3.57 -6.13
C VAL A 63 -7.27 -4.94 -6.75
N GLY A 64 -6.37 -5.45 -7.59
CA GLY A 64 -6.53 -6.74 -8.27
C GLY A 64 -6.02 -7.94 -7.47
N HIS A 65 -6.45 -9.12 -7.88
CA HIS A 65 -5.92 -10.40 -7.43
C HIS A 65 -4.81 -10.88 -8.37
N LEU A 66 -3.69 -11.32 -7.80
CA LEU A 66 -2.64 -12.00 -8.56
C LEU A 66 -3.12 -13.43 -8.88
N GLU A 67 -3.25 -13.74 -10.17
CA GLU A 67 -3.54 -15.08 -10.66
C GLU A 67 -2.38 -15.59 -11.51
N ALA A 68 -1.84 -16.76 -11.16
CA ALA A 68 -0.86 -17.47 -11.98
C ALA A 68 -1.57 -18.58 -12.76
N ASP A 69 -1.26 -18.73 -14.04
CA ASP A 69 -1.93 -19.70 -14.92
C ASP A 69 -1.24 -21.08 -14.95
N GLY A 70 -0.27 -21.31 -14.06
CA GLY A 70 0.51 -22.56 -13.99
C GLY A 70 1.52 -22.73 -15.12
N SER A 71 1.52 -21.87 -16.14
CA SER A 71 2.50 -21.85 -17.24
C SER A 71 3.67 -20.88 -17.01
N GLY A 72 3.74 -20.31 -15.80
CA GLY A 72 4.74 -19.31 -15.42
C GLY A 72 4.33 -17.87 -15.78
N HIS A 73 3.17 -17.68 -16.39
CA HIS A 73 2.58 -16.36 -16.58
C HIS A 73 1.68 -16.00 -15.40
N ALA A 74 1.65 -14.71 -15.10
CA ALA A 74 0.78 -14.15 -14.09
C ALA A 74 -0.03 -12.99 -14.68
N LYS A 75 -1.17 -12.71 -14.05
CA LYS A 75 -2.04 -11.59 -14.39
C LYS A 75 -2.60 -11.00 -13.11
N ALA A 76 -2.87 -9.70 -13.13
CA ALA A 76 -3.70 -9.05 -12.12
C ALA A 76 -5.14 -8.99 -12.64
N VAL A 77 -6.08 -9.58 -11.89
CA VAL A 77 -7.50 -9.58 -12.21
C VAL A 77 -8.21 -8.61 -11.27
N VAL A 78 -8.79 -7.57 -11.83
CA VAL A 78 -9.63 -6.60 -11.11
C VAL A 78 -11.08 -7.00 -11.34
N ASP A 79 -11.75 -7.44 -10.27
CA ASP A 79 -13.17 -7.77 -10.25
C ASP A 79 -13.90 -6.84 -9.26
N PRO A 80 -14.76 -5.92 -9.71
CA PRO A 80 -15.53 -5.05 -8.82
C PRO A 80 -16.38 -5.79 -7.79
N GLY A 81 -16.80 -7.04 -8.08
CA GLY A 81 -17.53 -7.89 -7.14
C GLY A 81 -16.65 -8.56 -6.07
N ASN A 82 -15.33 -8.56 -6.26
CA ASN A 82 -14.36 -9.19 -5.38
C ASN A 82 -13.01 -8.45 -5.47
N LEU A 83 -12.96 -7.24 -4.91
CA LEU A 83 -11.75 -6.42 -4.94
C LEU A 83 -10.76 -6.81 -3.85
N ASN A 84 -9.49 -6.86 -4.22
CA ASN A 84 -8.38 -7.05 -3.31
C ASN A 84 -7.87 -5.71 -2.74
N VAL A 85 -8.75 -4.94 -2.11
CA VAL A 85 -8.44 -3.57 -1.70
C VAL A 85 -7.22 -3.53 -0.75
N PRO A 86 -6.22 -2.66 -1.00
CA PRO A 86 -5.10 -2.41 -0.10
C PRO A 86 -5.54 -2.02 1.32
N GLU A 87 -4.75 -2.40 2.31
CA GLU A 87 -4.96 -1.93 3.68
C GLU A 87 -4.50 -0.47 3.82
N PHE A 88 -5.32 0.34 4.50
CA PHE A 88 -4.96 1.68 4.95
C PHE A 88 -5.02 1.69 6.47
N LEU A 89 -3.85 1.64 7.10
CA LEU A 89 -3.70 1.66 8.55
C LEU A 89 -3.21 3.03 9.01
N GLU A 90 -3.59 3.39 10.22
CA GLU A 90 -3.12 4.61 10.88
C GLU A 90 -2.74 4.28 12.31
N SER A 91 -1.58 4.76 12.75
CA SER A 91 -1.17 4.62 14.14
C SER A 91 -0.43 5.84 14.65
N GLN A 92 -0.50 6.07 15.96
CA GLN A 92 0.34 7.07 16.60
C GLN A 92 1.59 6.41 17.20
N SER A 93 2.71 7.12 17.09
CA SER A 93 3.98 6.74 17.68
C SER A 93 4.40 7.76 18.73
N SER A 94 5.09 7.29 19.77
CA SER A 94 5.77 8.17 20.72
C SER A 94 7.11 8.72 20.18
N ALA A 95 7.60 8.21 19.04
CA ALA A 95 8.83 8.69 18.41
C ALA A 95 8.62 10.10 17.85
N HIS A 96 9.45 11.05 18.25
CA HIS A 96 9.34 12.43 17.77
C HIS A 96 10.08 12.60 16.44
N PHE A 97 9.53 13.39 15.52
CA PHE A 97 10.12 13.62 14.18
C PHE A 97 11.59 14.08 14.25
N ARG A 98 11.93 14.92 15.22
CA ARG A 98 13.30 15.41 15.43
C ARG A 98 14.29 14.29 15.75
N ASP A 99 13.88 13.25 16.45
CA ASP A 99 14.74 12.12 16.80
C ASP A 99 15.03 11.27 15.56
N ILE A 100 14.01 11.05 14.74
CA ILE A 100 14.13 10.36 13.45
C ILE A 100 15.06 11.14 12.52
N GLN A 101 14.91 12.47 12.46
CA GLN A 101 15.77 13.34 11.68
C GLN A 101 17.22 13.34 12.20
N ALA A 102 17.44 13.35 13.52
CA ALA A 102 18.78 13.26 14.13
C ALA A 102 19.45 11.91 13.82
N ALA A 103 18.67 10.84 13.73
CA ALA A 103 19.10 9.52 13.26
C ALA A 103 19.29 9.44 11.72
N LYS A 104 19.14 10.56 11.00
CA LYS A 104 19.26 10.66 9.54
C LYS A 104 18.30 9.72 8.81
N PHE A 105 17.09 9.54 9.35
CA PHE A 105 16.05 8.69 8.78
C PHE A 105 16.49 7.23 8.61
N SER A 106 17.32 6.74 9.53
CA SER A 106 17.74 5.33 9.51
C SER A 106 16.53 4.40 9.68
N TRP A 107 16.64 3.21 9.08
CA TRP A 107 15.62 2.18 9.24
C TRP A 107 15.35 1.84 10.72
N ASP A 108 16.41 1.77 11.52
CA ASP A 108 16.32 1.46 12.96
C ASP A 108 15.60 2.53 13.78
N ALA A 109 15.42 3.74 13.22
CA ALA A 109 14.66 4.82 13.82
C ALA A 109 13.16 4.79 13.45
N LEU A 110 12.74 3.89 12.56
CA LEU A 110 11.32 3.72 12.23
C LEU A 110 10.54 3.25 13.47
N PRO A 111 9.34 3.81 13.71
CA PRO A 111 8.44 3.23 14.69
C PRO A 111 8.17 1.76 14.35
N GLY A 112 8.31 0.85 15.31
CA GLY A 112 8.17 -0.60 15.06
C GLY A 112 6.79 -1.01 14.51
N VAL A 113 5.79 -0.14 14.61
CA VAL A 113 4.42 -0.39 14.14
C VAL A 113 4.18 -0.06 12.67
N VAL A 114 5.03 0.74 12.00
CA VAL A 114 4.72 1.27 10.65
C VAL A 114 5.11 0.35 9.50
N ALA A 115 5.89 -0.70 9.76
CA ALA A 115 6.23 -1.67 8.73
C ALA A 115 5.00 -2.54 8.42
N THR A 116 4.45 -2.41 7.21
CA THR A 116 3.25 -3.14 6.79
C THR A 116 3.52 -4.61 6.45
N VAL A 117 4.73 -4.91 5.96
CA VAL A 117 5.13 -6.24 5.49
C VAL A 117 6.63 -6.48 5.69
N GLY A 118 7.04 -7.74 5.74
CA GLY A 118 8.45 -8.14 5.67
C GLY A 118 9.01 -8.11 4.24
N ALA A 119 10.29 -8.42 4.06
CA ALA A 119 10.93 -8.37 2.74
C ALA A 119 10.39 -9.39 1.72
N ILE A 120 9.85 -10.51 2.20
CA ILE A 120 9.32 -11.59 1.35
C ILE A 120 7.80 -11.47 1.26
N THR A 121 7.28 -11.56 0.04
CA THR A 121 5.84 -11.55 -0.22
C THR A 121 5.17 -12.73 0.48
N THR A 122 4.15 -12.43 1.27
CA THR A 122 3.34 -13.43 1.99
C THR A 122 1.87 -13.09 1.83
N VAL A 123 1.00 -14.07 2.10
CA VAL A 123 -0.44 -13.81 2.14
C VAL A 123 -0.77 -12.87 3.29
N GLY A 124 -1.62 -11.87 3.04
CA GLY A 124 -2.12 -10.97 4.07
C GLY A 124 -3.19 -11.64 4.95
N VAL A 125 -3.81 -10.85 5.83
CA VAL A 125 -4.84 -11.32 6.79
C VAL A 125 -6.03 -12.00 6.09
N GLY A 126 -6.35 -11.59 4.86
CA GLY A 126 -7.40 -12.19 4.03
C GLY A 126 -6.99 -13.45 3.26
N GLY A 127 -5.81 -14.01 3.50
CA GLY A 127 -5.31 -15.20 2.79
C GLY A 127 -4.90 -14.94 1.34
N VAL A 128 -4.83 -13.68 0.92
CA VAL A 128 -4.48 -13.25 -0.44
C VAL A 128 -3.26 -12.32 -0.41
N ILE A 129 -2.45 -12.36 -1.46
CA ILE A 129 -1.34 -11.42 -1.64
C ILE A 129 -1.92 -10.05 -2.02
N LYS A 130 -1.50 -9.00 -1.33
CA LYS A 130 -1.86 -7.62 -1.63
C LYS A 130 -0.79 -6.99 -2.52
N PHE A 131 -1.19 -6.21 -3.53
CA PHE A 131 -0.23 -5.47 -4.36
C PHE A 131 0.30 -4.20 -3.67
N ALA A 132 -0.43 -3.67 -2.69
CA ALA A 132 0.00 -2.55 -1.87
C ALA A 132 -0.61 -2.65 -0.47
N ASN A 133 0.12 -2.09 0.51
CA ASN A 133 -0.36 -1.81 1.85
C ASN A 133 0.20 -0.45 2.26
N VAL A 134 -0.64 0.38 2.90
CA VAL A 134 -0.27 1.72 3.34
C VAL A 134 -0.50 1.84 4.84
N HIS A 135 0.48 2.40 5.52
CA HIS A 135 0.38 2.75 6.94
C HIS A 135 0.88 4.18 7.11
N VAL A 136 0.03 5.00 7.71
CA VAL A 136 0.32 6.38 8.12
C VAL A 136 0.61 6.45 9.62
#